data_AF-A0A9E2FRU7-F1
#
_entry.id   AF-A0A9E2FRU7-F1
#
_cell.length_a   1.000
_cell.length_b   1.000
_cell.length_c   1.000
_cell.angle_alpha   90.00
_cell.angle_beta   90.00
_cell.angle_gamma   90.00
#
_symmetry.space_group_name_H-M   'P 1'
#
loop_
_entity.id
_entity.type
_entity.pdbx_description
1 polymer ?
#
loop_
_entity_poly.entity_id
_entity_poly.type
_entity_poly.pdbx_seq_one_letter_code
_entity_poly.pdbx_strand_id
1 'polypeptide(L)'
;MKVTPKTVESVLLGLFSHFRIRAGGRLDPADLEAQWPATHLRATDLDLGVRALVRCGALRWVDDENDDDGPKLELTPSGDRRRQQQLAVNRAAVRLWWEGLRQALPGGRSTAELPMRRHTDPRPDVA
;
A
#
# COMPACT_ATOMS: atom_id res chain seq x y z
N MET A 1 1.17 19.77 -12.14
CA MET A 1 1.04 19.58 -10.68
C MET A 1 2.43 19.30 -10.12
N LYS A 2 2.89 20.03 -9.09
CA LYS A 2 4.26 19.85 -8.57
C LYS A 2 4.27 18.65 -7.60
N VAL A 3 5.09 17.64 -7.89
CA VAL A 3 5.30 16.51 -6.98
C VAL A 3 6.08 17.04 -5.77
N THR A 4 5.51 16.87 -4.57
CA THR A 4 6.14 17.27 -3.31
C THR A 4 6.34 16.06 -2.40
N PRO A 5 7.26 16.12 -1.42
CA PRO A 5 7.41 15.05 -0.42
C PRO A 5 6.10 14.70 0.29
N LYS A 6 5.25 15.70 0.58
CA LYS A 6 3.91 15.50 1.15
C LYS A 6 2.97 14.73 0.22
N THR A 7 3.08 14.94 -1.10
CA THR A 7 2.31 14.19 -2.09
C THR A 7 2.72 12.72 -2.06
N VAL A 8 4.03 12.44 -2.12
CA VAL A 8 4.57 11.07 -2.07
C VAL A 8 4.17 10.35 -0.77
N GLU A 9 4.31 11.02 0.38
CA GLU A 9 3.88 10.47 1.67
C GLU A 9 2.39 10.16 1.70
N SER A 10 1.55 11.06 1.17
CA SER A 10 0.09 10.86 1.14
C SER A 10 -0.30 9.68 0.26
N VAL A 11 0.39 9.46 -0.87
CA VAL A 11 0.17 8.30 -1.73
C VAL A 11 0.56 7.02 -1.00
N LEU A 12 1.75 6.99 -0.40
CA LEU A 12 2.24 5.84 0.36
C LEU A 12 1.28 5.46 1.49
N LEU A 13 0.93 6.39 2.37
CA LEU A 13 -0.02 6.12 3.46
C LEU A 13 -1.45 5.85 2.95
N GLY A 14 -1.79 6.38 1.78
CA GLY A 14 -3.00 6.07 1.03
C GLY A 14 -3.06 4.60 0.60
N LEU A 15 -1.95 4.01 0.15
CA LEU A 15 -1.85 2.59 -0.22
C LEU A 15 -2.09 1.68 1.00
N PHE A 16 -1.47 1.97 2.14
CA PHE A 16 -1.78 1.26 3.39
C PHE A 16 -3.26 1.35 3.78
N SER A 17 -3.92 2.48 3.48
CA SER A 17 -5.37 2.64 3.69
C SER A 17 -6.20 1.85 2.69
N HIS A 18 -5.77 1.81 1.42
CA HIS A 18 -6.40 1.04 0.35
C HIS A 18 -6.45 -0.45 0.70
N PHE A 19 -5.32 -1.00 1.16
CA PHE A 19 -5.22 -2.38 1.63
C PHE A 19 -5.76 -2.62 3.04
N ARG A 20 -6.34 -1.59 3.69
CA ARG A 20 -6.89 -1.65 5.06
C ARG A 20 -5.86 -2.08 6.13
N ILE A 21 -4.58 -1.92 5.85
CA ILE A 21 -3.47 -2.29 6.75
C ILE A 21 -3.45 -1.32 7.94
N ARG A 22 -3.40 -1.83 9.16
CA ARG A 22 -3.35 -1.02 10.41
C ARG A 22 -1.93 -1.03 10.97
N ALA A 23 -1.72 -0.35 12.10
CA ALA A 23 -0.46 -0.46 12.84
C ALA A 23 -0.11 -1.94 13.11
N GLY A 24 1.15 -2.31 12.90
CA GLY A 24 1.64 -3.69 12.98
C GLY A 24 1.33 -4.53 11.73
N GLY A 25 0.52 -4.02 10.81
CA GLY A 25 0.26 -4.67 9.54
C GLY A 25 1.40 -4.44 8.54
N ARG A 26 1.63 -5.45 7.70
CA ARG A 26 2.75 -5.54 6.75
C ARG A 26 2.25 -5.40 5.32
N LEU A 27 3.06 -4.78 4.48
CA LEU A 27 2.84 -4.64 3.05
C LEU A 27 4.08 -5.13 2.31
N ASP A 28 3.87 -5.92 1.26
CA ASP A 28 4.93 -6.36 0.37
C ASP A 28 5.41 -5.17 -0.50
N PRO A 29 6.72 -4.93 -0.62
CA PRO A 29 7.26 -3.95 -1.57
C PRO A 29 6.77 -4.16 -3.01
N ALA A 30 6.60 -5.40 -3.46
CA ALA A 30 6.11 -5.71 -4.79
C ALA A 30 4.65 -5.25 -4.97
N ASP A 31 3.80 -5.44 -3.97
CA ASP A 31 2.42 -4.92 -3.98
C ASP A 31 2.39 -3.39 -3.97
N LEU A 32 3.31 -2.78 -3.23
CA LEU A 32 3.47 -1.32 -3.17
C LEU A 32 3.90 -0.75 -4.53
N GLU A 33 4.87 -1.39 -5.20
CA GLU A 33 5.33 -1.03 -6.54
C GLU A 33 4.26 -1.23 -7.61
N ALA A 34 3.53 -2.36 -7.56
CA ALA A 34 2.48 -2.68 -8.51
C ALA A 34 1.30 -1.69 -8.47
N GLN A 35 0.98 -1.16 -7.28
CA GLN A 35 -0.05 -0.14 -7.11
C GLN A 35 0.50 1.30 -7.16
N TRP A 36 1.81 1.47 -7.37
CA TRP A 36 2.40 2.79 -7.46
C TRP A 36 1.91 3.47 -8.75
N PRO A 37 1.42 4.72 -8.69
CA PRO A 37 0.93 5.44 -9.86
C PRO A 37 2.11 5.95 -10.72
N ALA A 38 2.84 5.03 -11.35
CA ALA A 38 4.04 5.30 -12.14
C ALA A 38 3.80 6.28 -13.31
N THR A 39 2.55 6.44 -13.74
CA THR A 39 2.11 7.41 -14.74
C THR A 39 2.25 8.87 -14.29
N HIS A 40 2.27 9.12 -12.98
CA HIS A 40 2.29 10.46 -12.39
C HIS A 40 3.44 10.68 -11.41
N LEU A 41 4.03 9.61 -10.87
CA LEU A 41 5.14 9.64 -9.91
C LEU A 41 6.24 8.67 -10.36
N ARG A 42 7.51 9.03 -10.22
CA ARG A 42 8.61 8.15 -10.65
C ARG A 42 8.87 7.06 -9.61
N ALA A 43 9.49 5.96 -10.03
CA ALA A 43 9.95 4.91 -9.11
C ALA A 43 10.96 5.45 -8.08
N THR A 44 11.81 6.41 -8.47
CA THR A 44 12.71 7.09 -7.53
C THR A 44 11.95 7.87 -6.45
N ASP A 45 10.78 8.43 -6.78
CA ASP A 45 9.97 9.14 -5.81
C ASP A 45 9.37 8.16 -4.78
N LEU A 46 9.04 6.93 -5.19
CA LEU A 46 8.63 5.85 -4.30
C LEU A 46 9.76 5.48 -3.31
N ASP A 47 10.96 5.14 -3.80
CA ASP A 47 12.09 4.78 -2.95
C ASP A 47 12.46 5.90 -1.95
N LEU A 48 12.51 7.15 -2.42
CA LEU A 48 12.74 8.31 -1.56
C LEU A 48 11.65 8.46 -0.49
N GLY A 49 10.39 8.24 -0.85
CA GLY A 49 9.26 8.30 0.07
C GLY A 49 9.32 7.21 1.14
N VAL A 50 9.60 5.97 0.75
CA VAL A 50 9.75 4.83 1.66
C VAL A 50 10.90 5.09 2.63
N ARG A 51 12.08 5.49 2.12
CA ARG A 51 13.24 5.83 2.96
C ARG A 51 12.94 6.97 3.93
N ALA A 52 12.22 8.00 3.49
CA ALA A 52 11.83 9.11 4.36
C ALA A 52 10.89 8.65 5.48
N LEU A 53 9.93 7.77 5.17
CA LEU A 53 8.99 7.25 6.16
C LEU A 53 9.64 6.26 7.13
N VAL A 54 10.58 5.46 6.67
CA VAL A 54 11.41 4.61 7.54
C VAL A 54 12.27 5.47 8.46
N ARG A 55 12.98 6.46 7.91
CA ARG A 55 13.84 7.37 8.68
C ARG A 55 13.09 8.14 9.76
N CYS A 56 11.83 8.52 9.52
CA CYS A 56 11.01 9.20 10.53
C CYS A 56 10.20 8.25 11.42
N GLY A 57 10.41 6.93 11.30
CA GLY A 57 9.80 5.91 12.15
C GLY A 57 8.32 5.66 11.86
N ALA A 58 7.79 6.13 10.73
CA ALA A 58 6.42 5.85 10.30
C ALA A 58 6.28 4.44 9.69
N LEU A 59 7.36 3.95 9.08
CA LEU A 59 7.47 2.59 8.55
C LEU A 59 8.71 1.92 9.14
N ARG A 60 8.74 0.59 9.11
CA ARG A 60 9.95 -0.19 9.38
C ARG A 60 10.00 -1.42 8.49
N TRP A 61 11.21 -1.83 8.14
CA TRP A 61 11.45 -3.12 7.51
C TRP A 61 11.36 -4.22 8.57
N VAL A 62 10.66 -5.29 8.23
CA VAL A 62 10.53 -6.48 9.08
C VAL A 62 10.82 -7.69 8.21
N ASP A 63 11.83 -8.45 8.60
CA ASP A 63 12.10 -9.76 8.01
C ASP A 63 11.09 -10.75 8.57
N ASP A 64 10.41 -11.47 7.70
CA ASP A 64 9.53 -12.57 8.11
C ASP A 64 10.35 -13.86 7.99
N GLU A 65 10.93 -14.34 9.09
CA GLU A 65 11.77 -15.55 9.09
C GLU A 65 11.02 -16.81 8.60
N ASN A 66 9.70 -16.74 8.49
CA ASN A 66 8.82 -17.81 8.02
C ASN A 66 8.34 -17.65 6.57
N ASP A 67 8.77 -16.61 5.86
CA ASP A 67 8.29 -16.29 4.51
C ASP A 67 9.48 -16.03 3.57
N ASP A 68 9.61 -16.84 2.52
CA ASP A 68 10.65 -16.70 1.48
C ASP A 68 10.44 -15.44 0.61
N ASP A 69 9.33 -14.73 0.80
CA ASP A 69 8.95 -13.51 0.06
C ASP A 69 9.78 -12.27 0.45
N GLY A 70 10.71 -12.40 1.41
CA GLY A 70 11.67 -11.34 1.75
C GLY A 70 11.14 -10.25 2.68
N PRO A 71 11.88 -9.12 2.84
CA PRO A 71 11.58 -8.10 3.84
C PRO A 71 10.29 -7.35 3.52
N LYS A 72 9.39 -7.27 4.51
CA LYS A 72 8.10 -6.58 4.39
C LYS A 72 8.13 -5.21 5.05
N LEU A 73 7.32 -4.30 4.54
CA LEU A 73 7.19 -2.94 5.06
C LEU A 73 6.05 -2.88 6.08
N GLU A 74 6.38 -2.75 7.36
CA GLU A 74 5.39 -2.67 8.43
C GLU A 74 5.01 -1.21 8.74
N LEU A 75 3.70 -0.96 8.87
CA LEU A 75 3.18 0.32 9.33
C LEU A 75 3.30 0.43 10.86
N THR A 76 4.09 1.37 11.35
CA THR A 76 4.25 1.57 12.80
C THR A 76 3.03 2.29 13.40
N PRO A 77 2.83 2.29 14.73
CA PRO A 77 1.79 3.10 15.37
C PRO A 77 1.90 4.60 15.04
N SER A 78 3.12 5.11 14.92
CA SER A 78 3.38 6.50 14.51
C SER A 78 2.94 6.77 13.07
N GLY A 79 3.21 5.83 12.15
CA GLY A 79 2.75 5.90 10.77
C GLY A 79 1.23 5.83 10.65
N ASP A 80 0.59 4.94 11.42
CA ASP A 80 -0.87 4.83 11.43
C ASP A 80 -1.54 6.11 11.94
N ARG A 81 -0.98 6.75 12.97
CA ARG A 81 -1.48 8.03 13.46
C ARG A 81 -1.41 9.12 12.39
N ARG A 82 -0.28 9.22 11.67
CA ARG A 82 -0.11 10.17 10.56
C ARG A 82 -1.09 9.90 9.42
N ARG A 83 -1.28 8.64 9.06
CA ARG A 83 -2.25 8.21 8.05
C ARG A 83 -3.67 8.60 8.43
N GLN A 84 -4.06 8.40 9.70
CA GLN A 84 -5.37 8.81 10.20
C GLN A 84 -5.56 10.33 10.15
N GLN A 85 -4.52 11.11 10.46
CA GLN A 85 -4.54 12.57 10.34
C GLN A 85 -4.69 13.02 8.87
N GLN A 86 -4.02 12.37 7.92
CA GLN A 86 -4.14 12.69 6.50
C GLN A 86 -5.52 12.33 5.93
N LEU A 87 -6.09 11.19 6.33
CA LEU A 87 -7.45 10.81 5.95
C LEU A 87 -8.49 11.76 6.54
N ALA A 88 -8.26 12.29 7.75
CA ALA A 88 -9.15 13.28 8.35
C ALA A 88 -9.12 14.61 7.58
N VAL A 89 -7.97 15.01 7.06
CA VAL A 89 -7.81 16.26 6.29
C VAL A 89 -8.27 16.12 4.84
N ASN A 90 -8.22 14.93 4.23
CA ASN A 90 -8.35 14.80 2.78
C ASN A 90 -9.07 13.54 2.28
N ARG A 91 -10.05 13.03 3.03
CA ARG A 91 -10.80 11.81 2.69
C ARG A 91 -11.43 11.82 1.29
N ALA A 92 -11.97 12.97 0.89
CA ALA A 92 -12.60 13.15 -0.42
C ALA A 92 -11.57 13.26 -1.55
N ALA A 93 -10.49 14.03 -1.36
CA ALA A 93 -9.45 14.17 -2.38
C ALA A 93 -8.65 12.89 -2.58
N VAL A 94 -8.38 12.13 -1.52
CA VAL A 94 -7.71 10.82 -1.62
C VAL A 94 -8.58 9.83 -2.38
N ARG A 95 -9.90 9.81 -2.14
CA ARG A 95 -10.85 8.99 -2.91
C ARG A 95 -10.94 9.40 -4.37
N LEU A 96 -11.14 10.69 -4.65
CA LEU A 96 -11.23 11.20 -6.03
C LEU A 96 -9.92 11.02 -6.79
N TRP A 97 -8.78 11.14 -6.11
CA TRP A 97 -7.47 10.86 -6.69
C TRP A 97 -7.29 9.38 -6.99
N TRP A 98 -7.75 8.48 -6.11
CA TRP A 98 -7.78 7.03 -6.37
C TRP A 98 -8.73 6.65 -7.51
N GLU A 99 -9.91 7.27 -7.58
CA GLU A 99 -10.87 7.07 -8.66
C GLU A 99 -10.33 7.59 -10.00
N GLY A 100 -9.67 8.75 -9.98
CA GLY A 100 -8.98 9.32 -11.15
C GLY A 100 -7.82 8.44 -11.63
N LEU A 101 -7.03 7.90 -10.72
CA LEU A 101 -5.96 6.95 -11.05
C LEU A 101 -6.50 5.64 -11.60
N ARG A 102 -7.58 5.12 -11.02
CA ARG A 102 -8.25 3.89 -11.47
C ARG A 102 -8.86 4.06 -12.88
N GLN A 103 -9.30 5.26 -13.23
CA GLN A 103 -9.81 5.56 -14.58
C GLN A 103 -8.70 5.83 -15.61
N ALA A 104 -7.53 6.31 -15.17
CA ALA A 104 -6.39 6.62 -16.04
C ALA A 104 -5.48 5.42 -16.35
N LEU A 105 -5.68 4.27 -15.69
CA LEU A 105 -4.99 3.02 -16.00
C LEU A 105 -5.72 2.28 -17.14
N PRO A 106 -5.07 2.02 -18.30
CA PRO A 106 -5.66 1.22 -19.37
C PRO A 106 -5.65 -0.25 -18.95
N GLY A 107 -6.66 -0.63 -18.17
CA GLY A 107 -6.80 -1.97 -17.60
C GLY A 107 -7.97 -2.08 -16.64
N GLY A 108 -8.96 -1.18 -16.76
CA GLY A 108 -10.14 -1.08 -15.91
C GLY A 108 -11.08 -2.28 -16.07
N ARG A 109 -10.64 -3.44 -15.58
CA ARG A 109 -11.38 -4.60 -15.07
C ARG A 109 -10.36 -5.71 -14.83
N SER A 110 -9.71 -5.68 -13.67
CA SER A 110 -9.24 -6.91 -13.07
C SER A 110 -10.13 -7.18 -11.87
N THR A 111 -11.14 -8.01 -12.09
CA THR A 111 -11.73 -8.90 -11.09
C THR A 111 -10.69 -9.93 -10.69
N ALA A 112 -9.54 -9.48 -10.19
CA ALA A 112 -8.73 -10.34 -9.35
C ALA A 112 -9.47 -10.38 -8.02
N GLU A 113 -10.46 -11.27 -7.93
CA GLU A 113 -10.78 -11.88 -6.66
C GLU A 113 -9.45 -12.36 -6.10
N LEU A 114 -8.92 -11.59 -5.14
CA LEU A 114 -7.88 -12.09 -4.25
C LEU A 114 -8.37 -13.46 -3.79
N PRO A 115 -7.61 -14.56 -3.97
CA PRO A 115 -8.01 -15.83 -3.42
C PRO A 115 -8.01 -15.67 -1.90
N MET A 116 -9.15 -15.30 -1.34
CA MET A 116 -9.46 -15.57 0.05
C MET A 116 -9.50 -17.09 0.14
N ARG A 117 -8.34 -17.71 0.37
CA ARG A 117 -8.26 -19.03 0.95
C ARG A 117 -8.93 -18.94 2.32
N ARG A 118 -10.24 -19.18 2.33
CA ARG A 118 -10.93 -19.59 3.54
C ARG A 118 -10.30 -20.91 3.95
N HIS A 119 -9.82 -20.96 5.18
CA HIS A 119 -9.05 -22.05 5.77
C HIS A 119 -9.88 -23.33 6.03
N THR A 120 -10.93 -23.55 5.23
CA THR A 120 -11.93 -24.61 5.38
C THR A 120 -12.55 -24.88 4.01
N ASP A 121 -11.87 -25.67 3.19
CA ASP A 121 -12.51 -26.39 2.08
C ASP A 121 -12.05 -27.85 2.19
N PRO A 122 -12.97 -28.83 2.35
CA PRO A 122 -12.61 -30.23 2.47
C PRO A 122 -12.07 -30.77 1.14
N ARG A 123 -11.01 -31.59 1.23
CA ARG A 123 -10.41 -32.28 0.07
C ARG A 123 -11.47 -33.17 -0.61
N PRO A 124 -11.59 -33.15 -1.95
CA PRO A 124 -12.44 -34.11 -2.63
C PRO A 124 -11.82 -35.51 -2.53
N ASP A 125 -12.63 -36.44 -2.02
CA ASP A 125 -12.41 -37.88 -2.04
C ASP A 125 -12.17 -38.34 -3.50
N VAL A 126 -11.11 -39.11 -3.70
CA VAL A 126 -10.82 -39.77 -4.96
C VAL A 126 -11.46 -41.16 -4.90
N ALA A 127 -12.53 -41.35 -5.66
CA ALA A 127 -13.08 -42.66 -6.00
C ALA A 127 -12.45 -43.18 -7.30
#